data_AF-A0A7J6LTG3-F1
#
_entry.id   AF-A0A7J6LTG3-F1
#
_cell.length_a   1.000
_cell.length_b   1.000
_cell.length_c   1.000
_cell.angle_alpha   90.00
_cell.angle_beta   90.00
_cell.angle_gamma   90.00
#
_symmetry.space_group_name_H-M   'P 1'
#
loop_
_entity.id
_entity.type
_entity.pdbx_description
1 polymer ?
#
loop_
_entity_poly.entity_id
_entity_poly.type
_entity_poly.pdbx_seq_one_letter_code
_entity_poly.pdbx_strand_id
1 'polypeptide(L)'
;MVVEVPKERRLPSTREIEDDIVLDRTFFQKLVKPSTTDSDWDIYLVESLWPVLAKGLAALALEVEKLHFRDDADPLVRSRFCPLAWLAQYLLRNNPSSGRIGDANVEQFSEWAELERGRREIYRRKKEIRGVFEGFCSRRQVRISAIHKVVAVLDELAWLGGELINCKYCSTPKILEAFAGKDSIDFDEFWHWFAGPATGPGGVPLKWTAFVRAQARKHHKETQEREAAATEEKEAAAVEAMRADEEREKHDFVTLNELALLARFAHLCTHLLENKEIQRILDEDYILTGMEPDDESEVVDEVPPKGAHVELICDLLEKAGFRKDPKRFCRDDIAPELAALNGYQISAPEDVRWTVICMHQWALLQRLLVCECEDGIVDSESLELVMNPEEFAILRRKVALTKDVHLRSTSEELPDLTGTGFQDEGDGSGKCLNGAFLEQAAWSVIECAALEHVPGGAPSRQGKPSMKELSDRYNINIIRLEWLLEQFGTLLPEGQDNYPDDPQVARLKVICTMIHS
;
A
#
# COMPACT_ATOMS: atom_id res chain seq x y z
N MET A 1 32.60 -14.79 101.85
CA MET A 1 32.57 -14.36 100.43
C MET A 1 31.43 -15.10 99.78
N VAL A 2 30.35 -14.42 99.43
CA VAL A 2 29.26 -15.02 98.64
C VAL A 2 29.80 -15.13 97.22
N VAL A 3 30.05 -16.34 96.76
CA VAL A 3 30.38 -16.60 95.36
C VAL A 3 29.07 -16.39 94.60
N GLU A 4 28.92 -15.25 93.94
CA GLU A 4 27.79 -15.04 93.03
C GLU A 4 27.85 -16.14 91.97
N VAL A 5 26.86 -17.02 91.99
CA VAL A 5 26.64 -17.98 90.92
C VAL A 5 26.42 -17.15 89.65
N PRO A 6 27.25 -17.31 88.60
CA PRO A 6 27.08 -16.54 87.39
C PRO A 6 25.67 -16.80 86.84
N LYS A 7 24.88 -15.73 86.70
CA LYS A 7 23.55 -15.81 86.09
C LYS A 7 23.68 -16.55 84.76
N GLU A 8 22.94 -17.65 84.61
CA GLU A 8 22.85 -18.38 83.36
C GLU A 8 22.55 -17.38 82.23
N ARG A 9 23.48 -17.25 81.28
CA ARG A 9 23.25 -16.45 80.08
C ARG A 9 22.19 -17.17 79.26
N ARG A 10 20.95 -16.70 79.35
CA ARG A 10 19.88 -17.11 78.45
C ARG A 10 20.31 -16.72 77.03
N LEU A 11 20.50 -17.72 76.16
CA LEU A 11 20.71 -17.48 74.74
C LEU A 11 19.43 -16.83 74.17
N PRO A 12 19.58 -15.77 73.35
CA PRO A 12 18.44 -15.19 72.66
C PRO A 12 17.73 -16.24 71.80
N SER A 13 16.41 -16.15 71.73
CA SER A 13 15.61 -16.97 70.83
C SER A 13 15.88 -16.58 69.38
N THR A 14 15.62 -17.50 68.44
CA THR A 14 15.76 -17.23 67.00
C THR A 14 14.92 -16.03 66.56
N ARG A 15 13.74 -15.83 67.16
CA ARG A 15 12.89 -14.67 66.87
C ARG A 15 13.50 -13.35 67.34
N GLU A 16 14.11 -13.32 68.53
CA GLU A 16 14.74 -12.10 69.06
C GLU A 16 15.90 -11.64 68.15
N ILE A 17 16.70 -12.58 67.63
CA ILE A 17 17.76 -12.24 66.68
C ILE A 17 17.21 -11.88 65.30
N GLU A 18 16.14 -12.54 64.84
CA GLU A 18 15.47 -12.16 63.60
C GLU A 18 14.93 -10.73 63.65
N ASP A 19 14.42 -10.30 64.81
CA ASP A 19 13.94 -8.94 65.05
C ASP A 19 15.09 -7.91 65.14
N ASP A 20 16.28 -8.34 65.59
CA ASP A 20 17.49 -7.48 65.67
C ASP A 20 18.15 -7.24 64.29
N ILE A 21 17.89 -8.10 63.29
CA ILE A 21 18.40 -7.88 61.93
C ILE A 21 17.52 -6.82 61.24
N VAL A 22 17.96 -5.57 61.34
CA VAL A 22 17.33 -4.44 60.65
C VAL A 22 17.61 -4.52 59.14
N LEU A 23 16.75 -5.24 58.42
CA LEU A 23 16.71 -5.27 56.96
C LEU A 23 15.92 -4.06 56.43
N ASP A 24 16.45 -2.85 56.67
CA ASP A 24 15.81 -1.63 56.23
C ASP A 24 16.16 -1.25 54.77
N ARG A 25 15.55 -0.17 54.31
CA ARG A 25 15.80 0.36 52.98
C ARG A 25 17.24 0.83 52.78
N THR A 26 17.84 1.37 53.83
CA THR A 26 19.23 1.86 53.81
C THR A 26 20.19 0.70 53.52
N PHE A 27 19.91 -0.46 54.11
CA PHE A 27 20.61 -1.70 53.86
C PHE A 27 20.41 -2.17 52.40
N PHE A 28 19.18 -2.18 51.88
CA PHE A 28 18.89 -2.49 50.47
C PHE A 28 19.73 -1.61 49.52
N GLN A 29 19.76 -0.29 49.76
CA GLN A 29 20.49 0.66 48.92
C GLN A 29 22.02 0.48 48.96
N LYS A 30 22.57 -0.05 50.06
CA LYS A 30 24.01 -0.37 50.14
C LYS A 30 24.38 -1.62 49.34
N LEU A 31 23.46 -2.56 49.19
CA LEU A 31 23.69 -3.79 48.43
C LEU A 31 23.52 -3.59 46.92
N VAL A 32 22.55 -2.78 46.53
CA VAL A 32 22.32 -2.46 45.11
C VAL A 32 23.40 -1.50 44.64
N LYS A 33 24.13 -1.88 43.59
CA LYS A 33 25.11 -0.97 43.00
C LYS A 33 24.37 0.10 42.20
N PRO A 34 24.84 1.36 42.21
CA PRO A 34 24.44 2.36 41.22
C PRO A 34 25.05 1.95 39.88
N SER A 35 24.47 0.93 39.26
CA SER A 35 24.97 0.31 38.05
C SER A 35 24.40 1.01 36.82
N THR A 36 25.29 1.37 35.90
CA THR A 36 24.98 1.69 34.49
C THR A 36 25.06 0.45 33.59
N THR A 37 25.32 -0.72 34.17
CA THR A 37 25.39 -1.98 33.41
C THR A 37 23.99 -2.52 33.16
N ASP A 38 23.78 -3.15 32.01
CA ASP A 38 22.48 -3.65 31.57
C ASP A 38 21.92 -4.80 32.42
N SER A 39 22.71 -5.33 33.37
CA SER A 39 22.31 -6.48 34.19
C SER A 39 21.75 -6.08 35.55
N ASP A 40 20.55 -6.58 35.87
CA ASP A 40 19.86 -6.40 37.17
C ASP A 40 20.13 -7.55 38.16
N TRP A 41 21.29 -8.20 38.06
CA TRP A 41 21.66 -9.34 38.91
C TRP A 41 21.71 -8.99 40.40
N ASP A 42 22.17 -7.80 40.73
CA ASP A 42 22.21 -7.33 42.11
C ASP A 42 20.81 -7.13 42.69
N ILE A 43 19.86 -6.60 41.91
CA ILE A 43 18.45 -6.52 42.32
C ILE A 43 17.90 -7.92 42.58
N TYR A 44 18.17 -8.88 41.69
CA TYR A 44 17.73 -10.27 41.88
C TYR A 44 18.30 -10.89 43.17
N LEU A 45 19.59 -10.70 43.44
CA LEU A 45 20.24 -11.20 44.66
C LEU A 45 19.61 -10.58 45.91
N VAL A 46 19.36 -9.27 45.87
CA VAL A 46 18.78 -8.55 47.01
C VAL A 46 17.33 -8.93 47.23
N GLU A 47 16.52 -9.07 46.18
CA GLU A 47 15.11 -9.44 46.30
C GLU A 47 14.91 -10.91 46.70
N SER A 48 15.60 -11.83 46.02
CA SER A 48 15.28 -13.27 46.09
C SER A 48 16.12 -14.03 47.11
N LEU A 49 17.40 -13.67 47.27
CA LEU A 49 18.33 -14.44 48.10
C LEU A 49 18.51 -13.82 49.47
N TRP A 50 18.70 -12.50 49.53
CA TRP A 50 19.17 -11.85 50.75
C TRP A 50 18.22 -11.95 51.96
N PRO A 51 16.89 -11.78 51.82
CA PRO A 51 15.97 -11.84 52.97
C PRO A 51 16.04 -13.20 53.68
N VAL A 52 16.19 -14.28 52.90
CA VAL A 52 16.27 -15.65 53.42
C VAL A 52 17.68 -15.98 53.90
N LEU A 53 18.71 -15.50 53.18
CA LEU A 53 20.10 -15.74 53.54
C LEU A 53 20.48 -15.05 54.85
N ALA A 54 20.06 -13.81 55.07
CA ALA A 54 20.34 -13.10 56.32
C ALA A 54 19.76 -13.83 57.54
N LYS A 55 18.49 -14.26 57.45
CA LYS A 55 17.84 -15.06 58.49
C LYS A 55 18.50 -16.43 58.66
N GLY A 56 18.86 -17.09 57.55
CA GLY A 56 19.55 -18.37 57.57
C GLY A 56 20.92 -18.29 58.23
N LEU A 57 21.69 -17.24 57.97
CA LEU A 57 23.00 -17.02 58.60
C LEU A 57 22.87 -16.73 60.09
N ALA A 58 21.87 -15.96 60.50
CA ALA A 58 21.61 -15.69 61.91
C ALA A 58 21.13 -16.93 62.67
N ALA A 59 20.21 -17.69 62.07
CA ALA A 59 19.76 -18.97 62.63
C ALA A 59 20.89 -20.01 62.67
N LEU A 60 21.78 -20.02 61.68
CA LEU A 60 22.97 -20.85 61.68
C LEU A 60 23.93 -20.45 62.82
N ALA A 61 24.18 -19.16 63.01
CA ALA A 61 25.05 -18.66 64.07
C ALA A 61 24.55 -19.12 65.45
N LEU A 62 23.24 -19.01 65.69
CA LEU A 62 22.60 -19.54 66.90
C LEU A 62 22.77 -21.05 67.06
N GLU A 63 22.62 -21.81 65.99
CA GLU A 63 22.75 -23.27 66.07
C GLU A 63 24.19 -23.69 66.34
N VAL A 64 25.16 -22.99 65.75
CA VAL A 64 26.59 -23.16 66.04
C VAL A 64 26.88 -22.82 67.51
N GLU A 65 26.35 -21.72 68.03
CA GLU A 65 26.51 -21.33 69.44
C GLU A 65 25.88 -22.37 70.39
N LYS A 66 24.66 -22.82 70.12
CA LYS A 66 24.03 -23.89 70.90
C LYS A 66 24.89 -25.14 70.93
N LEU A 67 25.45 -25.55 69.79
CA LEU A 67 26.28 -26.76 69.72
C LEU A 67 27.64 -26.58 70.41
N HIS A 68 28.22 -25.38 70.41
CA HIS A 68 29.54 -25.13 71.01
C HIS A 68 29.50 -24.85 72.51
N PHE A 69 28.50 -24.11 72.99
CA PHE A 69 28.45 -23.62 74.37
C PHE A 69 27.57 -24.44 75.32
N ARG A 70 26.80 -25.40 74.80
CA ARG A 70 26.04 -26.33 75.64
C ARG A 70 26.86 -27.56 75.98
N ASP A 71 27.20 -27.69 77.26
CA ASP A 71 27.92 -28.86 77.80
C ASP A 71 27.10 -30.16 77.69
N ASP A 72 25.77 -30.06 77.57
CA ASP A 72 24.83 -31.17 77.42
C ASP A 72 24.59 -31.64 75.98
N ALA A 73 25.20 -30.98 74.97
CA ALA A 73 25.03 -31.40 73.59
C ALA A 73 25.76 -32.72 73.29
N ASP A 74 25.05 -33.68 72.69
CA ASP A 74 25.59 -34.99 72.30
C ASP A 74 26.86 -34.82 71.43
N PRO A 75 28.03 -35.34 71.87
CA PRO A 75 29.27 -35.29 71.11
C PRO A 75 29.15 -35.84 69.68
N LEU A 76 28.31 -36.87 69.47
CA LEU A 76 28.09 -37.45 68.15
C LEU A 76 27.37 -36.47 67.21
N VAL A 77 26.35 -35.78 67.70
CA VAL A 77 25.63 -34.75 66.93
C VAL A 77 26.57 -33.59 66.57
N ARG A 78 27.37 -33.13 67.53
CA ARG A 78 28.37 -32.07 67.30
C ARG A 78 29.38 -32.48 66.22
N SER A 79 29.87 -33.72 66.26
CA SER A 79 30.84 -34.23 65.28
C SER A 79 30.30 -34.34 63.84
N ARG A 80 28.99 -34.50 63.69
CA ARG A 80 28.31 -34.68 62.40
C ARG A 80 27.72 -33.39 61.84
N PHE A 81 27.69 -32.32 62.63
CA PHE A 81 27.09 -31.07 62.22
C PHE A 81 27.91 -30.42 61.09
N CYS A 82 27.25 -30.20 59.94
CA CYS A 82 27.82 -29.51 58.80
C CYS A 82 27.08 -28.17 58.59
N PRO A 83 27.70 -27.03 58.95
CA PRO A 83 27.07 -25.70 58.84
C PRO A 83 26.51 -25.40 57.45
N LEU A 84 27.24 -25.78 56.40
CA LEU A 84 26.83 -25.55 55.00
C LEU A 84 25.61 -26.39 54.61
N ALA A 85 25.58 -27.67 55.01
CA ALA A 85 24.43 -28.53 54.73
C ALA A 85 23.19 -28.05 55.49
N TRP A 86 23.37 -27.59 56.73
CA TRP A 86 22.29 -27.01 57.52
C TRP A 86 21.74 -25.74 56.88
N LEU A 87 22.61 -24.81 56.47
CA LEU A 87 22.20 -23.57 55.81
C LEU A 87 21.48 -23.87 54.49
N ALA A 88 21.98 -24.79 53.68
CA ALA A 88 21.32 -25.20 52.45
C ALA A 88 19.91 -25.74 52.71
N GLN A 89 19.75 -26.59 53.74
CA GLN A 89 18.43 -27.08 54.15
C GLN A 89 17.52 -25.96 54.65
N TYR A 90 18.06 -24.98 55.39
CA TYR A 90 17.31 -23.81 55.84
C TYR A 90 16.80 -23.00 54.65
N LEU A 91 17.67 -22.67 53.68
CA LEU A 91 17.29 -21.90 52.50
C LEU A 91 16.22 -22.63 51.67
N LEU A 92 16.33 -23.95 51.51
CA LEU A 92 15.34 -24.75 50.78
C LEU A 92 13.97 -24.78 51.48
N ARG A 93 13.96 -24.87 52.82
CA ARG A 93 12.72 -24.91 53.61
C ARG A 93 12.03 -23.55 53.71
N ASN A 94 12.80 -22.47 53.68
CA ASN A 94 12.31 -21.10 53.81
C ASN A 94 12.30 -20.35 52.46
N ASN A 95 12.23 -21.08 51.34
CA ASN A 95 12.17 -20.46 50.01
C ASN A 95 10.87 -19.64 49.88
N PRO A 96 10.90 -18.35 49.49
CA PRO A 96 9.72 -17.51 49.38
C PRO A 96 8.71 -18.07 48.36
N SER A 97 9.19 -18.76 47.32
CA SER A 97 8.34 -19.39 46.30
C SER A 97 7.53 -20.58 46.84
N SER A 98 7.86 -21.11 48.01
CA SER A 98 7.13 -22.24 48.59
C SER A 98 5.78 -21.84 49.21
N GLY A 99 5.47 -20.53 49.32
CA GLY A 99 4.20 -20.01 49.82
C GLY A 99 3.92 -20.27 51.30
N ARG A 100 4.87 -20.87 52.04
CA ARG A 100 4.68 -21.28 53.43
C ARG A 100 4.95 -20.17 54.44
N ILE A 101 5.63 -19.09 54.05
CA ILE A 101 6.06 -18.03 54.96
C ILE A 101 5.79 -16.69 54.29
N GLY A 102 4.68 -16.04 54.67
CA GLY A 102 4.43 -14.63 54.37
C GLY A 102 5.34 -13.79 55.26
N ASP A 103 6.48 -13.38 54.72
CA ASP A 103 7.46 -12.58 55.42
C ASP A 103 7.36 -11.14 54.93
N ALA A 104 6.97 -10.22 55.82
CA ALA A 104 6.83 -8.80 55.51
C ALA A 104 8.13 -8.20 54.93
N ASN A 105 9.29 -8.73 55.33
CA ASN A 105 10.57 -8.30 54.77
C ASN A 105 10.72 -8.68 53.29
N VAL A 106 10.20 -9.83 52.86
CA VAL A 106 10.25 -10.24 51.45
C VAL A 106 9.38 -9.33 50.58
N GLU A 107 8.17 -9.01 51.05
CA GLU A 107 7.27 -8.10 50.34
C GLU A 107 7.87 -6.68 50.22
N GLN A 108 8.48 -6.17 51.29
CA GLN A 108 9.17 -4.87 51.27
C GLN A 108 10.37 -4.87 50.31
N PHE A 109 11.19 -5.92 50.32
CA PHE A 109 12.32 -6.05 49.41
C PHE A 109 11.87 -6.16 47.96
N SER A 110 10.78 -6.86 47.68
CA SER A 110 10.20 -6.93 46.33
C SER A 110 9.66 -5.57 45.89
N GLU A 111 9.00 -4.81 46.78
CA GLU A 111 8.58 -3.45 46.46
C GLU A 111 9.77 -2.52 46.18
N TRP A 112 10.85 -2.61 46.95
CA TRP A 112 12.06 -1.82 46.71
C TRP A 112 12.77 -2.23 45.43
N ALA A 113 12.82 -3.52 45.12
CA ALA A 113 13.33 -4.06 43.86
C ALA A 113 12.54 -3.54 42.66
N GLU A 114 11.21 -3.52 42.74
CA GLU A 114 10.34 -2.98 41.70
C GLU A 114 10.57 -1.49 41.44
N LEU A 115 10.74 -0.69 42.50
CA LEU A 115 11.06 0.73 42.38
C LEU A 115 12.45 0.97 41.80
N GLU A 116 13.43 0.16 42.19
CA GLU A 116 14.80 0.27 41.70
C GLU A 116 14.92 -0.16 40.23
N ARG A 117 14.24 -1.22 39.81
CA ARG A 117 14.13 -1.60 38.39
C ARG A 117 13.51 -0.48 37.56
N GLY A 118 12.40 0.09 38.03
CA GLY A 118 11.76 1.23 37.37
C GLY A 118 12.69 2.45 37.28
N ARG A 119 13.46 2.72 38.35
CA ARG A 119 14.51 3.76 38.32
C ARG A 119 15.56 3.45 37.26
N ARG A 120 16.11 2.24 37.21
CA ARG A 120 17.13 1.87 36.19
C ARG A 120 16.60 1.97 34.77
N GLU A 121 15.34 1.62 34.56
CA GLU A 121 14.69 1.80 33.27
C GLU A 121 14.64 3.28 32.85
N ILE A 122 14.33 4.19 33.78
CA ILE A 122 14.45 5.63 33.53
C ILE A 122 15.88 6.01 33.12
N TYR A 123 16.90 5.48 33.82
CA TYR A 123 18.31 5.72 33.46
C TYR A 123 18.68 5.20 32.07
N ARG A 124 18.20 4.02 31.67
CA ARG A 124 18.41 3.47 30.32
C ARG A 124 17.82 4.40 29.25
N ARG A 125 16.68 5.03 29.56
CA ARG A 125 16.00 6.00 28.67
C ARG A 125 16.53 7.43 28.75
N LYS A 126 17.64 7.69 29.45
CA LYS A 126 18.19 9.05 29.62
C LYS A 126 18.35 9.82 28.30
N LYS A 127 18.80 9.14 27.24
CA LYS A 127 19.00 9.76 25.91
C LYS A 127 17.67 10.19 25.27
N GLU A 128 16.65 9.34 25.33
CA GLU A 128 15.31 9.65 24.83
C GLU A 128 14.68 10.80 25.62
N ILE A 129 14.78 10.73 26.95
CA ILE A 129 14.28 11.77 27.86
C ILE A 129 14.95 13.11 27.58
N ARG A 130 16.27 13.12 27.33
CA ARG A 130 17.02 14.31 26.90
C ARG A 130 16.47 14.88 25.60
N GLY A 131 16.26 14.04 24.58
CA GLY A 131 15.72 14.49 23.29
C GLY A 131 14.37 15.18 23.43
N VAL A 132 13.48 14.63 24.27
CA VAL A 132 12.18 15.25 24.57
C VAL A 132 12.36 16.59 25.27
N PHE A 133 13.16 16.64 26.34
CA PHE A 133 13.41 17.88 27.08
C PHE A 133 14.01 18.98 26.19
N GLU A 134 14.97 18.62 25.34
CA GLU A 134 15.60 19.54 24.39
C GLU A 134 14.62 20.07 23.34
N GLY A 135 13.59 19.29 22.96
CA GLY A 135 12.49 19.74 22.12
C GLY A 135 11.64 20.87 22.72
N PHE A 136 11.61 20.99 24.05
CA PHE A 136 10.93 22.10 24.76
C PHE A 136 11.87 23.26 25.11
N CYS A 137 13.17 23.15 24.81
CA CYS A 137 14.15 24.16 25.18
C CYS A 137 14.02 25.41 24.30
N SER A 138 14.03 26.58 24.93
CA SER A 138 14.37 27.84 24.30
C SER A 138 15.73 28.27 24.83
N ARG A 139 16.74 28.42 23.97
CA ARG A 139 18.13 28.73 24.39
C ARG A 139 18.72 27.72 25.40
N ARG A 140 18.47 26.41 25.19
CA ARG A 140 18.92 25.29 26.06
C ARG A 140 18.30 25.24 27.46
N GLN A 141 17.25 26.01 27.71
CA GLN A 141 16.55 25.99 28.99
C GLN A 141 15.04 25.79 28.76
N VAL A 142 14.40 25.09 29.68
CA VAL A 142 12.95 24.89 29.69
C VAL A 142 12.37 25.75 30.81
N ARG A 143 11.31 26.53 30.51
CA ARG A 143 10.56 27.25 31.54
C ARG A 143 9.93 26.26 32.50
N ILE A 144 9.93 26.54 33.80
CA ILE A 144 9.37 25.61 34.81
C ILE A 144 7.90 25.31 34.53
N SER A 145 7.16 26.30 34.06
CA SER A 145 5.76 26.14 33.65
C SER A 145 5.55 25.16 32.50
N ALA A 146 6.59 24.79 31.73
CA ALA A 146 6.51 23.80 30.67
C ALA A 146 6.93 22.39 31.11
N ILE A 147 7.52 22.21 32.31
CA ILE A 147 8.00 20.90 32.77
C ILE A 147 6.88 19.88 32.89
N HIS A 148 5.68 20.28 33.33
CA HIS A 148 4.52 19.37 33.35
C HIS A 148 4.18 18.83 31.95
N LYS A 149 4.40 19.62 30.88
CA LYS A 149 4.19 19.19 29.49
C LYS A 149 5.29 18.23 29.05
N VAL A 150 6.53 18.50 29.43
CA VAL A 150 7.65 17.56 29.21
C VAL A 150 7.31 16.21 29.84
N VAL A 151 6.88 16.19 31.10
CA VAL A 151 6.49 14.96 31.80
C VAL A 151 5.29 14.27 31.13
N ALA A 152 4.31 15.02 30.66
CA ALA A 152 3.16 14.47 29.91
C ALA A 152 3.61 13.77 28.62
N VAL A 153 4.50 14.39 27.85
CA VAL A 153 5.05 13.80 26.62
C VAL A 153 5.93 12.58 26.94
N LEU A 154 6.69 12.62 28.02
CA LEU A 154 7.47 11.45 28.47
C LEU A 154 6.55 10.28 28.87
N ASP A 155 5.43 10.55 29.54
CA ASP A 155 4.44 9.55 29.91
C ASP A 155 3.85 8.88 28.65
N GLU A 156 3.45 9.70 27.68
CA GLU A 156 2.89 9.26 26.40
C GLU A 156 3.91 8.44 25.59
N LEU A 157 5.13 8.96 25.40
CA LEU A 157 6.19 8.28 24.66
C LEU A 157 6.61 6.96 25.32
N ALA A 158 6.59 6.92 26.65
CA ALA A 158 6.88 5.71 27.40
C ALA A 158 5.68 4.76 27.52
N TRP A 159 4.51 5.11 26.97
CA TRP A 159 3.25 4.34 27.04
C TRP A 159 2.77 4.08 28.47
N LEU A 160 3.09 4.98 29.40
CA LEU A 160 2.81 4.81 30.83
C LEU A 160 1.34 5.04 31.19
N GLY A 161 0.53 5.61 30.28
CA GLY A 161 -0.93 5.67 30.43
C GLY A 161 -1.36 6.54 31.61
N GLY A 162 -0.59 7.59 31.88
CA GLY A 162 -0.79 8.53 32.97
C GLY A 162 -0.05 8.19 34.27
N GLU A 163 0.63 7.04 34.37
CA GLU A 163 1.31 6.65 35.61
C GLU A 163 2.43 7.60 36.03
N LEU A 164 3.13 8.21 35.08
CA LEU A 164 4.19 9.20 35.34
C LEU A 164 3.61 10.59 35.64
N ILE A 165 2.65 11.08 34.85
CA ILE A 165 2.07 12.42 35.06
C ILE A 165 1.20 12.49 36.33
N ASN A 166 0.48 11.42 36.66
CA ASN A 166 -0.34 11.33 37.88
C ASN A 166 0.50 10.98 39.11
N CYS A 167 1.79 10.71 38.94
CA CYS A 167 2.67 10.49 40.06
C CYS A 167 2.71 11.74 40.94
N LYS A 168 2.51 11.57 42.26
CA LYS A 168 2.50 12.66 43.24
C LYS A 168 3.72 13.59 43.12
N TYR A 169 4.88 13.03 42.77
CA TYR A 169 6.15 13.75 42.62
C TYR A 169 6.23 14.58 41.34
N CYS A 170 5.50 14.18 40.30
CA CYS A 170 5.40 14.89 39.02
C CYS A 170 4.26 15.91 39.00
N SER A 171 3.52 16.07 40.09
CA SER A 171 2.45 17.07 40.18
C SER A 171 3.01 18.48 40.09
N THR A 172 2.28 19.39 39.42
CA THR A 172 2.68 20.79 39.26
C THR A 172 3.13 21.46 40.55
N PRO A 173 2.44 21.30 41.71
CA PRO A 173 2.89 21.90 42.96
C PRO A 173 4.26 21.40 43.41
N LYS A 174 4.56 20.10 43.23
CA LYS A 174 5.85 19.50 43.61
C LYS A 174 6.98 19.91 42.69
N ILE A 175 6.70 20.07 41.40
CA ILE A 175 7.65 20.65 40.44
C ILE A 175 8.00 22.08 40.84
N LEU A 176 6.98 22.90 41.15
CA LEU A 176 7.19 24.30 41.58
C LEU A 176 7.97 24.39 42.90
N GLU A 177 7.69 23.50 43.85
CA GLU A 177 8.43 23.41 45.12
C GLU A 177 9.90 23.02 44.90
N ALA A 178 10.16 22.04 44.03
CA ALA A 178 11.51 21.56 43.74
C ALA A 178 12.40 22.61 43.06
N PHE A 179 11.79 23.51 42.29
CA PHE A 179 12.50 24.56 41.54
C PHE A 179 12.15 25.98 42.01
N ALA A 180 11.75 26.14 43.27
CA ALA A 180 11.37 27.43 43.82
C ALA A 180 12.47 28.49 43.61
N GLY A 181 12.08 29.65 43.07
CA GLY A 181 12.99 30.78 42.82
C GLY A 181 13.75 30.74 41.49
N LYS A 182 13.50 29.74 40.64
CA LYS A 182 14.00 29.70 39.25
C LYS A 182 12.84 30.03 38.29
N ASP A 183 13.16 30.55 37.10
CA ASP A 183 12.19 30.71 36.01
C ASP A 183 12.34 29.62 34.93
N SER A 184 13.55 29.08 34.82
CA SER A 184 13.94 28.06 33.85
C SER A 184 15.00 27.14 34.42
N ILE A 185 15.05 25.91 33.90
CA ILE A 185 16.02 24.90 34.28
C ILE A 185 16.69 24.30 33.06
N ASP A 186 17.93 23.85 33.21
CA ASP A 186 18.61 23.05 32.21
C ASP A 186 18.30 21.55 32.37
N PHE A 187 18.82 20.73 31.45
CA PHE A 187 18.57 19.30 31.49
C PHE A 187 19.22 18.60 32.69
N ASP A 188 20.39 19.06 33.14
CA ASP A 188 21.12 18.38 34.21
C ASP A 188 20.42 18.62 35.57
N GLU A 189 19.88 19.84 35.78
CA GLU A 189 19.00 20.18 36.90
C GLU A 189 17.70 19.36 36.87
N PHE A 190 17.05 19.28 35.70
CA PHE A 190 15.86 18.44 35.51
C PHE A 190 16.17 16.96 35.79
N TRP A 191 17.26 16.45 35.23
CA TRP A 191 17.66 15.05 35.35
C TRP A 191 17.99 14.67 36.79
N HIS A 192 18.66 15.55 37.53
CA HIS A 192 18.98 15.31 38.93
C HIS A 192 17.71 15.18 39.80
N TRP A 193 16.69 16.00 39.53
CA TRP A 193 15.39 15.90 40.17
C TRP A 193 14.59 14.67 39.71
N PHE A 194 14.55 14.42 38.40
CA PHE A 194 13.71 13.38 37.79
C PHE A 194 14.22 11.96 38.08
N ALA A 195 15.53 11.74 37.91
CA ALA A 195 16.19 10.45 38.08
C ALA A 195 16.84 10.28 39.47
N GLY A 196 16.56 11.21 40.39
CA GLY A 196 17.02 11.12 41.77
C GLY A 196 16.46 9.89 42.49
N PRO A 197 16.97 9.56 43.70
CA PRO A 197 16.56 8.38 44.43
C PRO A 197 15.05 8.43 44.72
N ALA A 198 14.30 7.35 44.40
CA ALA A 198 12.84 7.26 44.59
C ALA A 198 12.35 7.46 46.04
N THR A 199 13.27 7.55 47.01
CA THR A 199 12.99 7.87 48.43
C THR A 199 13.78 9.02 49.00
N GLY A 200 14.61 9.67 48.18
CA GLY A 200 15.02 11.01 48.55
C GLY A 200 13.83 11.96 48.43
N PRO A 201 13.94 13.20 48.91
CA PRO A 201 12.99 14.27 48.62
C PRO A 201 12.84 14.62 47.12
N GLY A 202 13.36 13.81 46.19
CA GLY A 202 13.31 14.06 44.75
C GLY A 202 13.65 12.84 43.90
N GLY A 203 12.72 11.91 43.73
CA GLY A 203 12.80 10.86 42.72
C GLY A 203 11.41 10.34 42.39
N VAL A 204 11.14 10.06 41.13
CA VAL A 204 9.82 9.56 40.70
C VAL A 204 9.72 8.07 41.01
N PRO A 205 8.81 7.63 41.91
CA PRO A 205 8.64 6.22 42.25
C PRO A 205 7.80 5.50 41.18
N LEU A 206 8.37 5.30 39.99
CA LEU A 206 7.79 4.42 38.98
C LEU A 206 8.19 2.98 39.28
N LYS A 207 7.20 2.09 39.41
CA LYS A 207 7.42 0.65 39.55
C LYS A 207 7.74 0.04 38.18
N TRP A 208 8.56 -0.99 38.13
CA TRP A 208 8.87 -1.71 36.89
C TRP A 208 7.63 -2.30 36.21
N THR A 209 6.68 -2.81 36.98
CA THR A 209 5.35 -3.23 36.46
C THR A 209 4.64 -2.17 35.59
N ALA A 210 4.86 -0.87 35.83
CA ALA A 210 4.34 0.21 34.97
C ALA A 210 4.91 0.12 33.55
N PHE A 211 6.22 -0.10 33.44
CA PHE A 211 6.91 -0.25 32.16
C PHE A 211 6.53 -1.55 31.45
N VAL A 212 6.34 -2.64 32.19
CA VAL A 212 5.84 -3.91 31.62
C VAL A 212 4.43 -3.73 31.03
N ARG A 213 3.52 -3.08 31.77
CA ARG A 213 2.18 -2.73 31.25
C ARG A 213 2.27 -1.81 30.03
N ALA A 214 3.16 -0.83 30.06
CA ALA A 214 3.39 0.08 28.97
C ALA A 214 3.88 -0.63 27.69
N GLN A 215 4.83 -1.55 27.83
CA GLN A 215 5.32 -2.36 26.73
C GLN A 215 4.22 -3.28 26.17
N ALA A 216 3.39 -3.87 27.03
CA ALA A 216 2.24 -4.65 26.60
C ALA A 216 1.21 -3.80 25.83
N ARG A 217 0.91 -2.57 26.30
CA ARG A 217 0.03 -1.63 25.59
C ARG A 217 0.59 -1.26 24.22
N LYS A 218 1.89 -0.95 24.14
CA LYS A 218 2.57 -0.64 22.88
C LYS A 218 2.45 -1.80 21.90
N HIS A 219 2.81 -3.02 22.32
CA HIS A 219 2.72 -4.21 21.48
C HIS A 219 1.28 -4.50 21.02
N HIS A 220 0.30 -4.33 21.91
CA HIS A 220 -1.11 -4.51 21.58
C HIS A 220 -1.57 -3.52 20.50
N LYS A 221 -1.23 -2.24 20.63
CA LYS A 221 -1.58 -1.23 19.62
C LYS A 221 -0.87 -1.47 18.29
N GLU A 222 0.42 -1.81 18.30
CA GLU A 222 1.17 -2.16 17.08
C GLU A 222 0.56 -3.38 16.36
N THR A 223 0.02 -4.34 17.13
CA THR A 223 -0.69 -5.50 16.58
C THR A 223 -2.02 -5.08 15.97
N GLN A 224 -2.80 -4.23 16.65
CA GLN A 224 -4.06 -3.68 16.11
C GLN A 224 -3.84 -2.88 14.82
N GLU A 225 -2.82 -2.02 14.77
CA GLU A 225 -2.48 -1.23 13.59
C GLU A 225 -2.06 -2.13 12.41
N ARG A 226 -1.32 -3.22 12.68
CA ARG A 226 -0.98 -4.23 11.67
C ARG A 226 -2.21 -4.97 11.14
N GLU A 227 -3.13 -5.37 12.03
CA GLU A 227 -4.35 -6.05 11.63
C GLU A 227 -5.25 -5.12 10.79
N ALA A 228 -5.38 -3.85 11.18
CA ALA A 228 -6.12 -2.84 10.42
C ALA A 228 -5.52 -2.59 9.02
N ALA A 229 -4.19 -2.42 8.94
CA ALA A 229 -3.51 -2.26 7.65
C ALA A 229 -3.69 -3.50 6.75
N ALA A 230 -3.62 -4.71 7.32
CA ALA A 230 -3.85 -5.95 6.58
C ALA A 230 -5.30 -6.10 6.11
N THR A 231 -6.29 -5.56 6.84
CA THR A 231 -7.69 -5.53 6.37
C THR A 231 -7.88 -4.52 5.25
N GLU A 232 -7.30 -3.32 5.36
CA GLU A 232 -7.38 -2.29 4.31
C GLU A 232 -6.71 -2.78 3.00
N GLU A 233 -5.56 -3.45 3.09
CA GLU A 233 -4.86 -4.03 1.94
C GLU A 233 -5.70 -5.12 1.25
N LYS A 234 -6.38 -5.98 2.03
CA LYS A 234 -7.27 -7.01 1.48
C LYS A 234 -8.50 -6.41 0.80
N GLU A 235 -9.08 -5.36 1.36
CA GLU A 235 -10.21 -4.65 0.75
C GLU A 235 -9.79 -3.95 -0.55
N ALA A 236 -8.64 -3.28 -0.56
CA ALA A 236 -8.09 -2.66 -1.77
C ALA A 236 -7.84 -3.69 -2.88
N ALA A 237 -7.21 -4.82 -2.54
CA ALA A 237 -6.98 -5.91 -3.48
C ALA A 237 -8.28 -6.52 -4.02
N ALA A 238 -9.33 -6.63 -3.21
CA ALA A 238 -10.63 -7.11 -3.64
C ALA A 238 -11.29 -6.13 -4.65
N VAL A 239 -11.22 -4.82 -4.40
CA VAL A 239 -11.73 -3.80 -5.32
C VAL A 239 -10.97 -3.82 -6.64
N GLU A 240 -9.64 -3.96 -6.61
CA GLU A 240 -8.82 -4.06 -7.82
C GLU A 240 -9.14 -5.33 -8.62
N ALA A 241 -9.31 -6.47 -7.95
CA ALA A 241 -9.73 -7.71 -8.60
C ALA A 241 -11.10 -7.57 -9.27
N MET A 242 -12.07 -6.94 -8.60
CA MET A 242 -13.40 -6.67 -9.20
C MET A 242 -13.31 -5.77 -10.44
N ARG A 243 -12.46 -4.74 -10.43
CA ARG A 243 -12.23 -3.88 -11.60
C ARG A 243 -11.59 -4.65 -12.75
N ALA A 244 -10.59 -5.48 -12.46
CA ALA A 244 -9.92 -6.29 -13.47
C ALA A 244 -10.88 -7.29 -14.13
N ASP A 245 -11.80 -7.88 -13.37
CA ASP A 245 -12.82 -8.78 -13.92
C ASP A 245 -13.87 -8.00 -14.76
N GLU A 246 -14.30 -6.81 -14.33
CA GLU A 246 -15.19 -5.95 -15.14
C GLU A 246 -14.53 -5.53 -16.48
N GLU A 247 -13.24 -5.21 -16.47
CA GLU A 247 -12.48 -4.90 -17.69
C GLU A 247 -12.35 -6.09 -18.63
N ARG A 248 -12.15 -7.30 -18.08
CA ARG A 248 -12.17 -8.54 -18.87
C ARG A 248 -13.52 -8.78 -19.53
N GLU A 249 -14.61 -8.62 -18.79
CA GLU A 249 -15.97 -8.77 -19.33
C GLU A 249 -16.24 -7.77 -20.47
N LYS A 250 -15.82 -6.51 -20.31
CA LYS A 250 -15.92 -5.48 -21.37
C LYS A 250 -15.10 -5.86 -22.60
N HIS A 251 -13.87 -6.33 -22.41
CA HIS A 251 -13.01 -6.77 -23.50
C HIS A 251 -13.60 -7.96 -24.25
N ASP A 252 -14.10 -8.97 -23.54
CA ASP A 252 -14.73 -10.15 -24.12
C ASP A 252 -15.99 -9.78 -24.91
N PHE A 253 -16.80 -8.86 -24.38
CA PHE A 253 -17.98 -8.34 -25.08
C PHE A 253 -17.61 -7.63 -26.39
N VAL A 254 -16.58 -6.78 -26.39
CA VAL A 254 -16.09 -6.10 -27.60
C VAL A 254 -15.60 -7.12 -28.62
N THR A 255 -14.79 -8.08 -28.19
CA THR A 255 -14.24 -9.14 -29.05
C THR A 255 -15.35 -9.97 -29.70
N LEU A 256 -16.37 -10.36 -28.95
CA LEU A 256 -17.50 -11.14 -29.47
C LEU A 256 -18.31 -10.34 -30.50
N ASN A 257 -18.51 -9.05 -30.26
CA ASN A 257 -19.20 -8.16 -31.20
C ASN A 257 -18.41 -7.95 -32.50
N GLU A 258 -17.08 -7.85 -32.42
CA GLU A 258 -16.20 -7.78 -33.60
C GLU A 258 -16.26 -9.06 -34.43
N LEU A 259 -16.20 -10.24 -33.79
CA LEU A 259 -16.34 -11.51 -34.49
C LEU A 259 -17.71 -11.65 -35.17
N ALA A 260 -18.79 -11.27 -34.49
CA ALA A 260 -20.13 -11.29 -35.07
C ALA A 260 -20.27 -10.33 -36.27
N LEU A 261 -19.58 -9.18 -36.22
CA LEU A 261 -19.55 -8.24 -37.34
C LEU A 261 -18.77 -8.80 -38.53
N LEU A 262 -17.59 -9.39 -38.32
CA LEU A 262 -16.81 -10.01 -39.38
C LEU A 262 -17.57 -11.16 -40.06
N ALA A 263 -18.33 -11.95 -39.29
CA ALA A 263 -19.19 -12.99 -39.86
C ALA A 263 -20.29 -12.40 -40.76
N ARG A 264 -20.92 -11.28 -40.36
CA ARG A 264 -21.91 -10.58 -41.18
C ARG A 264 -21.28 -9.96 -42.43
N PHE A 265 -20.08 -9.42 -42.30
CA PHE A 265 -19.31 -8.87 -43.42
C PHE A 265 -18.95 -9.95 -44.44
N ALA A 266 -18.47 -11.12 -44.00
CA ALA A 266 -18.19 -12.25 -44.88
C ALA A 266 -19.44 -12.73 -45.64
N HIS A 267 -20.60 -12.74 -44.96
CA HIS A 267 -21.87 -13.03 -45.61
C HIS A 267 -22.23 -11.98 -46.66
N LEU A 268 -22.07 -10.69 -46.35
CA LEU A 268 -22.31 -9.59 -47.29
C LEU A 268 -21.38 -9.66 -48.52
N CYS A 269 -20.10 -9.98 -48.33
CA CYS A 269 -19.16 -10.18 -49.44
C CYS A 269 -19.59 -11.31 -50.36
N THR A 270 -20.17 -12.38 -49.81
CA THR A 270 -20.73 -13.47 -50.62
C THR A 270 -21.85 -12.96 -51.53
N HIS A 271 -22.77 -12.16 -50.99
CA HIS A 271 -23.86 -11.55 -51.78
C HIS A 271 -23.36 -10.54 -52.82
N LEU A 272 -22.32 -9.77 -52.49
CA LEU A 272 -21.67 -8.86 -53.44
C LEU A 272 -21.11 -9.64 -54.63
N LEU A 273 -20.38 -10.73 -54.38
CA LEU A 273 -19.81 -11.58 -55.44
C LEU A 273 -20.86 -12.33 -56.27
N GLU A 274 -22.05 -12.58 -55.73
CA GLU A 274 -23.16 -13.20 -56.46
C GLU A 274 -23.94 -12.21 -57.36
N ASN A 275 -23.78 -10.90 -57.13
CA ASN A 275 -24.49 -9.87 -57.88
C ASN A 275 -23.80 -9.59 -59.24
N LYS A 276 -24.57 -9.67 -60.32
CA LYS A 276 -24.06 -9.51 -61.69
C LYS A 276 -23.48 -8.13 -61.97
N GLU A 277 -24.07 -7.05 -61.46
CA GLU A 277 -23.56 -5.70 -61.72
C GLU A 277 -22.27 -5.46 -60.92
N ILE A 278 -22.16 -6.02 -59.71
CA ILE A 278 -20.89 -6.00 -58.96
C ILE A 278 -19.79 -6.77 -59.71
N GLN A 279 -20.11 -7.93 -60.29
CA GLN A 279 -19.17 -8.68 -61.14
C GLN A 279 -18.71 -7.85 -62.35
N ARG A 280 -19.59 -7.04 -62.96
CA ARG A 280 -19.19 -6.14 -64.05
C ARG A 280 -18.22 -5.04 -63.58
N ILE A 281 -18.40 -4.50 -62.37
CA ILE A 281 -17.43 -3.57 -61.78
C ILE A 281 -16.08 -4.26 -61.59
N LEU A 282 -16.08 -5.48 -61.04
CA LEU A 282 -14.85 -6.20 -60.68
C LEU A 282 -14.11 -6.78 -61.90
N ASP A 283 -14.83 -7.40 -62.83
CA ASP A 283 -14.27 -8.18 -63.94
C ASP A 283 -14.20 -7.41 -65.27
N GLU A 284 -15.09 -6.43 -65.49
CA GLU A 284 -15.24 -5.69 -66.75
C GLU A 284 -14.84 -4.21 -66.64
N ASP A 285 -14.25 -3.78 -65.51
CA ASP A 285 -13.85 -2.40 -65.20
C ASP A 285 -14.99 -1.36 -65.28
N TYR A 286 -16.24 -1.78 -65.04
CA TYR A 286 -17.37 -0.83 -64.97
C TYR A 286 -17.29 0.03 -63.71
N ILE A 287 -17.88 1.22 -63.77
CA ILE A 287 -17.93 2.15 -62.63
C ILE A 287 -19.36 2.52 -62.20
N LEU A 288 -19.53 2.93 -60.93
CA LEU A 288 -20.78 3.48 -60.38
C LEU A 288 -20.63 4.96 -60.04
N THR A 289 -21.13 5.86 -60.90
CA THR A 289 -20.94 7.32 -60.81
C THR A 289 -22.13 8.09 -60.22
N GLY A 290 -23.27 7.43 -60.01
CA GLY A 290 -24.48 8.03 -59.41
C GLY A 290 -25.31 8.92 -60.34
N MET A 291 -24.86 9.16 -61.57
CA MET A 291 -25.62 9.91 -62.58
C MET A 291 -26.32 8.94 -63.55
N GLU A 292 -27.59 9.24 -63.89
CA GLU A 292 -28.25 8.56 -65.01
C GLU A 292 -27.73 9.24 -66.29
N PRO A 293 -27.15 8.49 -67.24
CA PRO A 293 -26.65 9.08 -68.47
C PRO A 293 -27.80 9.65 -69.30
N ASP A 294 -27.61 10.88 -69.82
CA ASP A 294 -28.64 11.59 -70.60
C ASP A 294 -28.87 10.97 -72.00
N ASP A 295 -27.89 10.26 -72.55
CA ASP A 295 -27.95 9.58 -73.85
C ASP A 295 -27.46 8.13 -73.75
N GLU A 296 -28.31 7.15 -74.14
CA GLU A 296 -28.01 5.70 -74.12
C GLU A 296 -26.78 5.31 -74.97
N SER A 297 -26.29 6.20 -75.84
CA SER A 297 -25.18 5.95 -76.75
C SER A 297 -23.79 6.30 -76.22
N GLU A 298 -23.67 6.97 -75.07
CA GLU A 298 -22.36 7.39 -74.51
C GLU A 298 -21.91 6.58 -73.28
N VAL A 299 -22.70 5.58 -72.86
CA VAL A 299 -22.44 4.78 -71.65
C VAL A 299 -21.58 3.57 -71.98
N VAL A 300 -20.32 3.81 -72.30
CA VAL A 300 -19.34 2.74 -72.39
C VAL A 300 -18.80 2.60 -70.97
N ASP A 301 -19.27 1.58 -70.24
CA ASP A 301 -18.70 1.09 -68.97
C ASP A 301 -19.24 1.69 -67.64
N GLU A 302 -20.53 2.07 -67.55
CA GLU A 302 -21.18 2.38 -66.26
C GLU A 302 -22.27 1.37 -65.88
N VAL A 303 -22.33 0.99 -64.60
CA VAL A 303 -23.47 0.22 -64.05
C VAL A 303 -24.61 1.18 -63.65
N PRO A 304 -25.88 0.76 -63.71
CA PRO A 304 -27.01 1.62 -63.36
C PRO A 304 -26.85 2.20 -61.93
N PRO A 305 -27.18 3.49 -61.68
CA PRO A 305 -27.07 4.10 -60.34
C PRO A 305 -28.19 3.66 -59.38
N LYS A 306 -28.91 2.57 -59.71
CA LYS A 306 -30.01 2.02 -58.93
C LYS A 306 -30.06 0.50 -59.05
N GLY A 307 -30.48 -0.17 -57.98
CA GLY A 307 -30.70 -1.62 -57.96
C GLY A 307 -30.08 -2.33 -56.75
N ALA A 308 -30.08 -3.66 -56.79
CA ALA A 308 -29.64 -4.50 -55.68
C ALA A 308 -28.13 -4.33 -55.37
N HIS A 309 -27.29 -4.03 -56.35
CA HIS A 309 -25.85 -3.78 -56.12
C HIS A 309 -25.62 -2.52 -55.28
N VAL A 310 -26.38 -1.46 -55.53
CA VAL A 310 -26.37 -0.23 -54.73
C VAL A 310 -26.77 -0.54 -53.29
N GLU A 311 -27.78 -1.39 -53.09
CA GLU A 311 -28.20 -1.84 -51.76
C GLU A 311 -27.06 -2.56 -51.01
N LEU A 312 -26.37 -3.48 -51.67
CA LEU A 312 -25.26 -4.22 -51.08
C LEU A 312 -24.07 -3.30 -50.73
N ILE A 313 -23.73 -2.34 -51.59
CA ILE A 313 -22.66 -1.37 -51.34
C ILE A 313 -23.03 -0.43 -50.18
N CYS A 314 -24.29 0.01 -50.10
CA CYS A 314 -24.76 0.80 -48.97
C CYS A 314 -24.72 0.02 -47.65
N ASP A 315 -25.02 -1.28 -47.69
CA ASP A 315 -24.90 -2.15 -46.51
C ASP A 315 -23.44 -2.32 -46.09
N LEU A 316 -22.52 -2.39 -47.07
CA LEU A 316 -21.08 -2.44 -46.83
C LEU A 316 -20.60 -1.18 -46.10
N LEU A 317 -21.03 0.00 -46.57
CA LEU A 317 -20.80 1.28 -45.89
C LEU A 317 -21.38 1.27 -44.47
N GLU A 318 -22.61 0.78 -44.28
CA GLU A 318 -23.23 0.69 -42.95
C GLU A 318 -22.40 -0.21 -42.00
N LYS A 319 -21.90 -1.36 -42.49
CA LYS A 319 -21.06 -2.27 -41.68
C LYS A 319 -19.67 -1.71 -41.41
N ALA A 320 -19.09 -0.94 -42.34
CA ALA A 320 -17.84 -0.20 -42.13
C ALA A 320 -18.01 0.91 -41.07
N GLY A 321 -19.25 1.23 -40.72
CA GLY A 321 -19.60 2.18 -39.68
C GLY A 321 -20.05 3.53 -40.23
N PHE A 322 -20.30 3.69 -41.53
CA PHE A 322 -20.90 4.92 -42.04
C PHE A 322 -22.37 5.05 -41.60
N ARG A 323 -22.91 6.28 -41.61
CA ARG A 323 -24.30 6.52 -41.21
C ARG A 323 -25.22 6.01 -42.32
N LYS A 324 -26.26 5.27 -41.95
CA LYS A 324 -27.31 4.88 -42.89
C LYS A 324 -27.93 6.14 -43.51
N ASP A 325 -27.93 6.24 -44.83
CA ASP A 325 -28.58 7.35 -45.52
C ASP A 325 -30.10 7.28 -45.28
N PRO A 326 -30.72 8.26 -44.60
CA PRO A 326 -32.16 8.27 -44.36
C PRO A 326 -32.97 8.40 -45.67
N LYS A 327 -32.35 8.92 -46.74
CA LYS A 327 -32.98 9.08 -48.06
C LYS A 327 -32.79 7.87 -48.98
N ARG A 328 -32.20 6.77 -48.48
CA ARG A 328 -32.04 5.51 -49.23
C ARG A 328 -33.37 4.93 -49.74
N PHE A 329 -34.47 5.34 -49.12
CA PHE A 329 -35.83 5.11 -49.60
C PHE A 329 -36.44 6.45 -50.05
N CYS A 330 -35.97 6.99 -51.18
CA CYS A 330 -36.63 8.13 -51.83
C CYS A 330 -37.96 7.66 -52.42
N ARG A 331 -38.98 7.60 -51.57
CA ARG A 331 -40.36 7.72 -51.99
C ARG A 331 -40.77 9.15 -51.64
N ASP A 332 -40.78 10.03 -52.63
CA ASP A 332 -41.20 11.42 -52.43
C ASP A 332 -42.58 11.46 -51.73
N ASP A 333 -42.62 12.12 -50.57
CA ASP A 333 -43.79 12.70 -49.90
C ASP A 333 -44.99 11.83 -49.50
N ILE A 334 -44.80 10.67 -48.86
CA ILE A 334 -45.91 10.04 -48.09
C ILE A 334 -45.49 9.81 -46.64
N ALA A 335 -46.10 10.60 -45.75
CA ALA A 335 -45.97 10.45 -44.31
C ALA A 335 -46.21 8.98 -43.87
N PRO A 336 -45.37 8.41 -42.97
CA PRO A 336 -45.46 7.01 -42.55
C PRO A 336 -46.85 6.60 -42.03
N GLU A 337 -47.62 7.55 -41.50
CA GLU A 337 -48.98 7.31 -40.99
C GLU A 337 -50.01 6.96 -42.07
N LEU A 338 -49.79 7.33 -43.35
CA LEU A 338 -50.69 6.98 -44.46
C LEU A 338 -50.39 5.61 -45.10
N ALA A 339 -49.18 5.08 -44.94
CA ALA A 339 -48.78 3.79 -45.50
C ALA A 339 -49.37 2.59 -44.73
N ALA A 340 -49.61 2.75 -43.42
CA ALA A 340 -50.17 1.70 -42.56
C ALA A 340 -51.65 1.40 -42.82
N LEU A 341 -52.39 2.32 -43.47
CA LEU A 341 -53.85 2.20 -43.66
C LEU A 341 -54.28 1.52 -44.96
N ASN A 342 -53.39 1.34 -45.95
CA ASN A 342 -53.78 0.89 -47.30
C ASN A 342 -53.21 -0.46 -47.76
N GLY A 343 -52.63 -1.27 -46.87
CA GLY A 343 -52.12 -2.60 -47.25
C GLY A 343 -51.06 -2.55 -48.36
N TYR A 344 -50.21 -1.51 -48.33
CA TYR A 344 -49.18 -1.30 -49.34
C TYR A 344 -48.11 -2.39 -49.23
N GLN A 345 -47.99 -3.23 -50.27
CA GLN A 345 -46.86 -4.12 -50.45
C GLN A 345 -45.57 -3.29 -50.52
N ILE A 346 -44.56 -3.66 -49.73
CA ILE A 346 -43.21 -3.12 -49.85
C ILE A 346 -42.78 -3.37 -51.29
N SER A 347 -42.54 -2.31 -52.05
CA SER A 347 -42.07 -2.38 -53.43
C SER A 347 -40.80 -3.23 -53.51
N ALA A 348 -40.59 -3.89 -54.65
CA ALA A 348 -39.37 -4.63 -54.94
C ALA A 348 -38.10 -3.77 -54.71
N PRO A 349 -36.93 -4.38 -54.42
CA PRO A 349 -35.64 -3.71 -54.20
C PRO A 349 -35.10 -2.82 -55.35
N GLU A 350 -35.91 -2.51 -56.36
CA GLU A 350 -35.52 -1.80 -57.58
C GLU A 350 -35.38 -0.26 -57.40
N ASP A 351 -35.78 0.30 -56.26
CA ASP A 351 -35.81 1.76 -56.03
C ASP A 351 -34.62 2.32 -55.22
N VAL A 352 -33.67 1.49 -54.77
CA VAL A 352 -32.48 1.99 -54.04
C VAL A 352 -31.53 2.70 -55.00
N ARG A 353 -31.33 4.01 -54.81
CA ARG A 353 -30.45 4.85 -55.65
C ARG A 353 -29.12 5.18 -54.96
N TRP A 354 -28.06 5.29 -55.75
CA TRP A 354 -26.76 5.80 -55.31
C TRP A 354 -26.87 7.31 -55.11
N THR A 355 -26.99 7.75 -53.86
CA THR A 355 -27.21 9.16 -53.53
C THR A 355 -25.89 9.91 -53.38
N VAL A 356 -25.96 11.26 -53.38
CA VAL A 356 -24.82 12.12 -53.04
C VAL A 356 -24.23 11.80 -51.66
N ILE A 357 -25.06 11.34 -50.72
CA ILE A 357 -24.59 10.94 -49.38
C ILE A 357 -23.77 9.65 -49.48
N CYS A 358 -24.24 8.66 -50.25
CA CYS A 358 -23.49 7.43 -50.49
C CYS A 358 -22.17 7.70 -51.21
N MET A 359 -22.18 8.54 -52.26
CA MET A 359 -20.96 8.98 -52.95
C MET A 359 -19.97 9.63 -51.99
N HIS A 360 -20.42 10.56 -51.14
CA HIS A 360 -19.54 11.21 -50.18
C HIS A 360 -18.96 10.23 -49.14
N GLN A 361 -19.77 9.27 -48.66
CA GLN A 361 -19.30 8.23 -47.76
C GLN A 361 -18.30 7.29 -48.42
N TRP A 362 -18.50 6.99 -49.71
CA TRP A 362 -17.54 6.20 -50.50
C TRP A 362 -16.24 6.95 -50.74
N ALA A 363 -16.30 8.24 -51.09
CA ALA A 363 -15.12 9.10 -51.22
C ALA A 363 -14.30 9.15 -49.92
N LEU A 364 -14.99 9.25 -48.78
CA LEU A 364 -14.33 9.21 -47.48
C LEU A 364 -13.71 7.83 -47.20
N LEU A 365 -14.37 6.75 -47.60
CA LEU A 365 -13.84 5.39 -47.51
C LEU A 365 -12.58 5.22 -48.36
N GLN A 366 -12.58 5.71 -49.60
CA GLN A 366 -11.43 5.70 -50.52
C GLN A 366 -10.25 6.45 -49.91
N ARG A 367 -10.50 7.66 -49.36
CA ARG A 367 -9.50 8.44 -48.63
C ARG A 367 -8.92 7.69 -47.43
N LEU A 368 -9.77 7.02 -46.64
CA LEU A 368 -9.32 6.27 -45.47
C LEU A 368 -8.49 5.03 -45.85
N LEU A 369 -8.71 4.46 -47.04
CA LEU A 369 -7.96 3.35 -47.60
C LEU A 369 -6.78 3.76 -48.48
N VAL A 370 -6.63 5.07 -48.76
CA VAL A 370 -5.57 5.61 -49.63
C VAL A 370 -5.69 5.08 -51.07
N CYS A 371 -6.90 5.03 -51.60
CA CYS A 371 -7.16 4.73 -53.02
C CYS A 371 -6.66 5.88 -53.91
N GLU A 372 -6.37 5.62 -55.19
CA GLU A 372 -5.91 6.64 -56.13
C GLU A 372 -6.98 7.69 -56.46
N CYS A 373 -8.26 7.28 -56.47
CA CYS A 373 -9.42 8.14 -56.71
C CYS A 373 -10.21 8.39 -55.42
N GLU A 374 -10.54 9.65 -55.12
CA GLU A 374 -11.34 10.09 -53.96
C GLU A 374 -12.59 10.88 -54.37
N ASP A 375 -13.30 10.41 -55.40
CA ASP A 375 -14.42 11.12 -56.02
C ASP A 375 -15.80 10.55 -55.65
N GLY A 376 -15.83 9.41 -54.94
CA GLY A 376 -17.07 8.73 -54.58
C GLY A 376 -17.65 7.85 -55.68
N ILE A 377 -16.88 7.63 -56.76
CA ILE A 377 -17.15 6.62 -57.77
C ILE A 377 -16.72 5.26 -57.22
N VAL A 378 -17.56 4.23 -57.40
CA VAL A 378 -17.17 2.85 -57.07
C VAL A 378 -16.49 2.25 -58.28
N ASP A 379 -15.21 1.93 -58.13
CA ASP A 379 -14.36 1.25 -59.12
C ASP A 379 -13.94 -0.14 -58.60
N SER A 380 -13.31 -0.95 -59.47
CA SER A 380 -12.85 -2.29 -59.11
C SER A 380 -11.85 -2.26 -57.95
N GLU A 381 -10.84 -1.38 -58.00
CA GLU A 381 -9.77 -1.31 -57.00
C GLU A 381 -10.30 -0.98 -55.60
N SER A 382 -11.11 0.08 -55.45
CA SER A 382 -11.67 0.46 -54.15
C SER A 382 -12.65 -0.59 -53.63
N LEU A 383 -13.41 -1.25 -54.50
CA LEU A 383 -14.34 -2.29 -54.10
C LEU A 383 -13.63 -3.57 -53.64
N GLU A 384 -12.62 -4.04 -54.38
CA GLU A 384 -11.78 -5.18 -53.98
C GLU A 384 -11.10 -4.94 -52.63
N LEU A 385 -10.55 -3.74 -52.44
CA LEU A 385 -9.86 -3.36 -51.22
C LEU A 385 -10.79 -3.38 -50.01
N VAL A 386 -12.01 -2.84 -50.13
CA VAL A 386 -13.00 -2.84 -49.03
C VAL A 386 -13.55 -4.23 -48.76
N MET A 387 -13.64 -5.10 -49.78
CA MET A 387 -14.11 -6.47 -49.64
C MET A 387 -13.07 -7.38 -48.96
N ASN A 388 -11.81 -6.95 -48.83
CA ASN A 388 -10.81 -7.66 -48.05
C ASN A 388 -11.12 -7.56 -46.53
N PRO A 389 -11.22 -8.69 -45.79
CA PRO A 389 -11.53 -8.67 -44.36
C PRO A 389 -10.53 -7.89 -43.49
N GLU A 390 -9.24 -7.91 -43.84
CA GLU A 390 -8.21 -7.22 -43.08
C GLU A 390 -8.32 -5.69 -43.27
N GLU A 391 -8.47 -5.26 -44.51
CA GLU A 391 -8.66 -3.85 -44.86
C GLU A 391 -9.98 -3.31 -44.33
N PHE A 392 -11.06 -4.09 -44.37
CA PHE A 392 -12.33 -3.73 -43.77
C PHE A 392 -12.22 -3.51 -42.26
N ALA A 393 -11.46 -4.35 -41.55
CA ALA A 393 -11.21 -4.19 -40.12
C ALA A 393 -10.36 -2.95 -39.81
N ILE A 394 -9.40 -2.60 -40.68
CA ILE A 394 -8.61 -1.36 -40.59
C ILE A 394 -9.52 -0.14 -40.84
N LEU A 395 -10.28 -0.16 -41.94
CA LEU A 395 -11.23 0.88 -42.31
C LEU A 395 -12.21 1.16 -41.17
N ARG A 396 -12.82 0.13 -40.59
CA ARG A 396 -13.78 0.31 -39.49
C ARG A 396 -13.14 0.98 -38.26
N ARG A 397 -11.90 0.61 -37.91
CA ARG A 397 -11.15 1.28 -36.83
C ARG A 397 -10.92 2.76 -37.15
N LYS A 398 -10.53 3.08 -38.40
CA LYS A 398 -10.37 4.46 -38.85
C LYS A 398 -11.70 5.23 -38.81
N VAL A 399 -12.80 4.65 -39.28
CA VAL A 399 -14.15 5.26 -39.25
C VAL A 399 -14.60 5.51 -37.82
N ALA A 400 -14.36 4.59 -36.89
CA ALA A 400 -14.67 4.76 -35.47
C ALA A 400 -13.89 5.92 -34.85
N LEU A 401 -12.57 6.01 -35.12
CA LEU A 401 -11.73 7.13 -34.69
C LEU A 401 -12.22 8.47 -35.25
N THR A 402 -12.58 8.53 -36.53
CA THR A 402 -13.09 9.75 -37.15
C THR A 402 -14.42 10.21 -36.54
N LYS A 403 -15.29 9.27 -36.17
CA LYS A 403 -16.54 9.58 -35.45
C LYS A 403 -16.29 10.16 -34.07
N ASP A 404 -15.37 9.59 -33.31
CA ASP A 404 -15.06 10.05 -31.96
C ASP A 404 -14.46 11.46 -31.97
N VAL A 405 -13.59 11.76 -32.94
CA VAL A 405 -13.08 13.13 -33.14
C VAL A 405 -14.22 14.08 -33.50
N HIS A 406 -15.11 13.72 -34.43
CA HIS A 406 -16.24 14.57 -34.80
C HIS A 406 -17.21 14.82 -33.63
N LEU A 407 -17.47 13.81 -32.78
CA LEU A 407 -18.30 13.96 -31.58
C LEU A 407 -17.64 14.87 -30.54
N ARG A 408 -16.31 14.82 -30.39
CA ARG A 408 -15.58 15.72 -29.49
C ARG A 408 -15.58 17.17 -30.00
N SER A 409 -15.30 17.39 -31.28
CA SER A 409 -15.32 18.73 -31.89
C SER A 409 -16.70 19.38 -31.85
N THR A 410 -17.76 18.61 -32.11
CA THR A 410 -19.14 19.14 -32.03
C THR A 410 -19.62 19.35 -30.58
N SER A 411 -19.05 18.66 -29.60
CA SER A 411 -19.36 18.85 -28.18
C SER A 411 -18.63 20.04 -27.56
N GLU A 412 -17.43 20.40 -28.05
CA GLU A 412 -16.66 21.55 -27.53
C GLU A 412 -17.08 22.90 -28.15
N GLU A 413 -17.72 22.89 -29.33
CA GLU A 413 -18.18 24.10 -30.02
C GLU A 413 -19.62 24.54 -29.71
N LEU A 414 -20.30 23.93 -28.73
CA LEU A 414 -21.56 24.41 -28.19
C LEU A 414 -21.31 25.25 -26.92
N PRO A 415 -21.03 26.57 -27.03
CA PRO A 415 -21.06 27.44 -25.87
C PRO A 415 -22.47 27.41 -25.29
N ASP A 416 -22.53 27.26 -23.97
CA ASP A 416 -23.73 27.18 -23.16
C ASP A 416 -24.58 28.46 -23.29
N LEU A 417 -25.39 28.54 -24.36
CA LEU A 417 -26.37 29.59 -24.61
C LEU A 417 -27.71 29.25 -23.95
N THR A 418 -27.68 28.72 -22.74
CA THR A 418 -28.83 28.69 -21.84
C THR A 418 -28.82 29.93 -20.94
N GLY A 419 -28.77 31.12 -21.55
CA GLY A 419 -28.70 32.37 -20.81
C GLY A 419 -29.16 33.57 -21.61
N THR A 420 -30.43 33.92 -21.42
CA THR A 420 -31.12 35.17 -21.79
C THR A 420 -31.64 35.30 -23.22
N GLY A 421 -32.97 35.48 -23.29
CA GLY A 421 -33.78 35.38 -24.49
C GLY A 421 -33.62 36.53 -25.47
N PHE A 422 -33.95 36.24 -26.72
CA PHE A 422 -34.25 37.23 -27.73
C PHE A 422 -35.36 36.70 -28.64
N GLN A 423 -36.25 37.63 -28.99
CA GLN A 423 -37.49 37.40 -29.70
C GLN A 423 -37.27 36.94 -31.14
N ASP A 424 -38.04 35.92 -31.48
CA ASP A 424 -38.81 35.74 -32.71
C ASP A 424 -38.78 36.93 -33.70
N GLU A 425 -38.02 36.79 -34.79
CA GLU A 425 -38.45 37.24 -36.12
C GLU A 425 -37.89 36.25 -37.16
N GLY A 426 -38.80 35.74 -38.00
CA GLY A 426 -38.51 34.72 -38.99
C GLY A 426 -37.71 35.25 -40.16
N ASP A 427 -36.81 34.41 -40.66
CA ASP A 427 -36.53 34.37 -42.09
C ASP A 427 -36.15 32.95 -42.53
N GLY A 428 -36.81 32.51 -43.60
CA GLY A 428 -36.65 31.19 -44.18
C GLY A 428 -35.40 31.14 -45.04
N SER A 429 -34.33 30.56 -44.51
CA SER A 429 -33.14 30.22 -45.28
C SER A 429 -32.58 28.90 -44.75
N GLY A 430 -33.06 27.79 -45.30
CA GLY A 430 -32.45 26.48 -45.12
C GLY A 430 -31.02 26.49 -45.64
N LYS A 431 -30.06 26.76 -44.75
CA LYS A 431 -28.63 26.62 -45.05
C LYS A 431 -28.30 25.13 -45.00
N CYS A 432 -28.07 24.54 -46.17
CA CYS A 432 -27.43 23.25 -46.30
C CYS A 432 -26.13 23.23 -45.47
N LEU A 433 -26.00 22.24 -44.59
CA LEU A 433 -24.78 21.97 -43.84
C LEU A 433 -23.64 21.75 -44.85
N ASN A 434 -22.61 22.60 -44.78
CA ASN A 434 -21.49 22.62 -45.69
C ASN A 434 -20.66 21.32 -45.61
N GLY A 435 -20.47 20.64 -46.74
CA GLY A 435 -19.53 19.51 -46.87
C GLY A 435 -18.09 19.85 -46.48
N ALA A 436 -17.72 21.12 -46.46
CA ALA A 436 -16.39 21.60 -46.02
C ALA A 436 -16.06 21.25 -44.56
N PHE A 437 -17.05 21.04 -43.70
CA PHE A 437 -16.81 20.75 -42.27
C PHE A 437 -16.42 19.28 -42.02
N LEU A 438 -16.94 18.35 -42.84
CA LEU A 438 -16.55 16.93 -42.80
C LEU A 438 -15.12 16.73 -43.32
N GLU A 439 -14.72 17.49 -44.34
CA GLU A 439 -13.34 17.46 -44.83
C GLU A 439 -12.34 17.92 -43.76
N GLN A 440 -12.63 19.01 -43.06
CA GLN A 440 -11.70 19.58 -42.07
C GLN A 440 -11.49 18.65 -40.84
N ALA A 441 -12.51 17.93 -40.41
CA ALA A 441 -12.39 16.93 -39.33
C ALA A 441 -11.59 15.69 -39.76
N ALA A 442 -11.76 15.24 -41.02
CA ALA A 442 -11.02 14.11 -41.58
C ALA A 442 -9.50 14.39 -41.67
N TRP A 443 -9.11 15.63 -41.99
CA TRP A 443 -7.70 16.04 -42.03
C TRP A 443 -6.99 15.91 -40.67
N SER A 444 -7.67 16.23 -39.56
CA SER A 444 -7.05 16.14 -38.22
C SER A 444 -6.79 14.69 -37.76
N VAL A 445 -7.61 13.74 -38.23
CA VAL A 445 -7.50 12.31 -37.86
C VAL A 445 -6.37 11.63 -38.65
N ILE A 446 -6.23 11.98 -39.94
CA ILE A 446 -5.17 11.44 -40.81
C ILE A 446 -3.79 11.90 -40.34
N GLU A 447 -3.67 13.15 -39.88
CA GLU A 447 -2.42 13.68 -39.33
C GLU A 447 -2.02 12.98 -38.01
N CYS A 448 -2.99 12.55 -37.20
CA CYS A 448 -2.73 11.76 -35.99
C CYS A 448 -2.37 10.30 -36.29
N ALA A 449 -3.03 9.65 -37.26
CA ALA A 449 -2.78 8.24 -37.61
C ALA A 449 -1.44 8.03 -38.35
N ALA A 450 -0.96 9.03 -39.10
CA ALA A 450 0.32 8.98 -39.80
C ALA A 450 1.54 8.97 -38.86
N LEU A 451 1.36 9.34 -37.58
CA LEU A 451 2.45 9.40 -36.59
C LEU A 451 2.69 8.06 -35.84
N GLU A 452 1.81 7.07 -35.97
CA GLU A 452 1.91 5.80 -35.21
C GLU A 452 2.51 4.63 -36.00
N HIS A 453 2.89 4.81 -37.27
CA HIS A 453 3.49 3.75 -38.07
C HIS A 453 5.03 3.71 -37.94
N VAL A 454 5.52 3.09 -36.86
CA VAL A 454 6.93 2.67 -36.75
C VAL A 454 7.02 1.19 -37.17
N PRO A 455 7.64 0.86 -38.32
CA PRO A 455 7.81 -0.53 -38.71
C PRO A 455 8.78 -1.23 -37.77
N GLY A 456 8.33 -2.35 -37.20
CA GLY A 456 9.09 -3.18 -36.27
C GLY A 456 10.37 -3.72 -36.89
N GLY A 457 11.51 -3.17 -36.45
CA GLY A 457 12.84 -3.73 -36.68
C GLY A 457 13.14 -4.87 -35.70
N ALA A 458 13.64 -5.99 -36.23
CA ALA A 458 14.05 -7.18 -35.50
C ALA A 458 15.06 -6.89 -34.37
N PRO A 459 15.04 -7.66 -33.26
CA PRO A 459 15.90 -7.41 -32.11
C PRO A 459 17.34 -7.79 -32.43
N SER A 460 18.22 -6.80 -32.50
CA SER A 460 19.66 -7.00 -32.60
C SER A 460 20.35 -6.71 -31.27
N ARG A 461 21.16 -7.69 -30.83
CA ARG A 461 22.23 -7.67 -29.82
C ARG A 461 21.80 -7.50 -28.34
N GLN A 462 22.04 -8.59 -27.59
CA GLN A 462 21.93 -8.70 -26.13
C GLN A 462 22.83 -7.68 -25.42
N GLY A 463 22.26 -6.52 -25.08
CA GLY A 463 22.81 -5.65 -24.06
C GLY A 463 22.49 -6.20 -22.67
N LYS A 464 23.34 -5.90 -21.68
CA LYS A 464 23.00 -6.16 -20.28
C LYS A 464 21.69 -5.43 -19.95
N PRO A 465 20.70 -6.10 -19.33
CA PRO A 465 19.44 -5.47 -18.99
C PRO A 465 19.67 -4.30 -18.02
N SER A 466 18.91 -3.22 -18.19
CA SER A 466 18.98 -2.05 -17.31
C SER A 466 18.47 -2.40 -15.90
N MET A 467 18.87 -1.60 -14.89
CA MET A 467 18.37 -1.77 -13.51
C MET A 467 16.84 -1.70 -13.41
N LYS A 468 16.22 -0.91 -14.28
CA LYS A 468 14.76 -0.82 -14.40
C LYS A 468 14.16 -2.13 -14.95
N GLU A 469 14.75 -2.68 -16.01
CA GLU A 469 14.32 -3.97 -16.56
C GLU A 469 14.49 -5.13 -15.56
N LEU A 470 15.53 -5.10 -14.73
CA LEU A 470 15.71 -6.08 -13.65
C LEU A 470 14.70 -5.90 -12.52
N SER A 471 14.43 -4.65 -12.12
CA SER A 471 13.37 -4.31 -11.14
C SER A 471 12.02 -4.85 -11.61
N ASP A 472 11.66 -4.58 -12.86
CA ASP A 472 10.38 -4.97 -13.45
C ASP A 472 10.30 -6.51 -13.65
N ARG A 473 11.39 -7.15 -14.08
CA ARG A 473 11.43 -8.60 -14.33
C ARG A 473 11.34 -9.44 -13.06
N TYR A 474 11.92 -8.99 -11.96
CA TYR A 474 11.98 -9.75 -10.71
C TYR A 474 11.04 -9.22 -9.62
N ASN A 475 10.28 -8.16 -9.91
CA ASN A 475 9.38 -7.49 -8.97
C ASN A 475 10.09 -7.09 -7.65
N ILE A 476 11.28 -6.50 -7.78
CA ILE A 476 12.08 -6.02 -6.65
C ILE A 476 12.21 -4.51 -6.78
N ASN A 477 11.92 -3.77 -5.71
CA ASN A 477 12.04 -2.31 -5.69
C ASN A 477 13.47 -1.86 -6.10
N ILE A 478 13.58 -0.88 -7.00
CA ILE A 478 14.85 -0.40 -7.55
C ILE A 478 15.87 0.02 -6.47
N ILE A 479 15.41 0.63 -5.37
CA ILE A 479 16.26 1.03 -4.23
C ILE A 479 16.86 -0.21 -3.53
N ARG A 480 16.09 -1.30 -3.45
CA ARG A 480 16.54 -2.58 -2.89
C ARG A 480 17.61 -3.24 -3.78
N LEU A 481 17.44 -3.13 -5.10
CA LEU A 481 18.39 -3.62 -6.10
C LEU A 481 19.71 -2.83 -6.05
N GLU A 482 19.65 -1.51 -5.95
CA GLU A 482 20.83 -0.65 -5.78
C GLU A 482 21.58 -0.97 -4.49
N TRP A 483 20.86 -1.14 -3.37
CA TRP A 483 21.45 -1.55 -2.10
C TRP A 483 22.15 -2.91 -2.19
N LEU A 484 21.53 -3.90 -2.83
CA LEU A 484 22.16 -5.21 -3.05
C LEU A 484 23.43 -5.08 -3.88
N LEU A 485 23.40 -4.28 -4.95
CA LEU A 485 24.55 -4.05 -5.81
C LEU A 485 25.71 -3.39 -5.03
N GLU A 486 25.40 -2.45 -4.13
CA GLU A 486 26.38 -1.81 -3.24
C GLU A 486 27.00 -2.82 -2.26
N GLN A 487 26.19 -3.68 -1.65
CA GLN A 487 26.69 -4.73 -0.75
C GLN A 487 27.61 -5.72 -1.49
N PHE A 488 27.23 -6.17 -2.69
CA PHE A 488 28.04 -7.10 -3.48
C PHE A 488 29.24 -6.44 -4.15
N GLY A 489 29.18 -5.14 -4.44
CA GLY A 489 30.30 -4.38 -5.00
C GLY A 489 31.52 -4.40 -4.08
N THR A 490 31.33 -4.48 -2.76
CA THR A 490 32.43 -4.60 -1.79
C THR A 490 33.07 -6.00 -1.76
N LEU A 491 32.40 -7.01 -2.32
CA LEU A 491 32.84 -8.41 -2.30
C LEU A 491 33.53 -8.85 -3.61
N LEU A 492 33.49 -8.01 -4.65
CA LEU A 492 34.12 -8.29 -5.94
C LEU A 492 35.43 -7.49 -6.07
N PRO A 493 36.55 -8.11 -6.49
CA PRO A 493 37.80 -7.41 -6.70
C PRO A 493 37.68 -6.37 -7.83
N GLU A 494 38.22 -5.16 -7.60
CA GLU A 494 38.20 -4.06 -8.58
C GLU A 494 38.75 -4.53 -9.95
N GLY A 495 37.93 -4.40 -10.99
CA GLY A 495 38.35 -4.62 -12.38
C GLY A 495 38.13 -6.02 -12.96
N GLN A 496 37.49 -6.95 -12.25
CA GLN A 496 37.02 -8.22 -12.83
C GLN A 496 35.50 -8.35 -12.75
N ASP A 497 34.81 -7.96 -13.82
CA ASP A 497 33.39 -8.26 -14.00
C ASP A 497 33.25 -9.72 -14.49
N ASN A 498 33.62 -10.68 -13.64
CA ASN A 498 33.51 -12.13 -13.90
C ASN A 498 32.04 -12.60 -13.85
N TYR A 499 31.11 -11.80 -14.37
CA TYR A 499 29.72 -12.18 -14.51
C TYR A 499 29.64 -13.26 -15.60
N PRO A 500 29.22 -14.50 -15.30
CA PRO A 500 29.10 -15.54 -16.31
C PRO A 500 28.06 -15.10 -17.35
N ASP A 501 28.37 -15.29 -18.65
CA ASP A 501 27.44 -14.98 -19.76
C ASP A 501 26.12 -15.80 -19.69
N ASP A 502 26.08 -16.84 -18.84
CA ASP A 502 24.87 -17.61 -18.54
C ASP A 502 24.63 -17.74 -17.02
N PRO A 503 23.71 -16.95 -16.43
CA PRO A 503 23.44 -16.95 -14.99
C PRO A 503 22.68 -18.19 -14.50
N GLN A 504 22.26 -19.13 -15.36
CA GLN A 504 21.42 -20.25 -14.95
C GLN A 504 22.14 -21.34 -14.13
N VAL A 505 23.47 -21.28 -13.99
CA VAL A 505 24.24 -22.37 -13.36
C VAL A 505 24.77 -22.02 -11.95
N ALA A 506 24.77 -20.75 -11.55
CA ALA A 506 25.13 -20.34 -10.19
C ALA A 506 23.93 -20.51 -9.22
N ARG A 507 23.72 -21.77 -8.83
CA ARG A 507 22.61 -22.27 -8.02
C ARG A 507 22.26 -21.40 -6.79
N LEU A 508 20.98 -21.10 -6.64
CA LEU A 508 20.26 -20.69 -5.41
C LEU A 508 20.75 -21.40 -4.12
N LYS A 509 21.35 -22.59 -4.24
CA LYS A 509 21.96 -23.32 -3.12
C LYS A 509 23.04 -22.52 -2.37
N VAL A 510 23.84 -21.71 -3.05
CA VAL A 510 24.92 -20.91 -2.43
C VAL A 510 24.34 -19.70 -1.69
N ILE A 511 23.36 -19.04 -2.29
CA ILE A 511 22.66 -17.89 -1.67
C ILE A 511 21.85 -18.36 -0.44
N CYS A 512 21.17 -19.51 -0.51
CA CYS A 512 20.45 -20.06 0.64
C CYS A 512 21.37 -20.51 1.78
N THR A 513 22.60 -20.97 1.49
CA THR A 513 23.56 -21.33 2.56
C THR A 513 24.16 -20.12 3.25
N MET A 514 24.36 -19.00 2.55
CA MET A 514 24.84 -17.75 3.15
C MET A 514 23.79 -16.99 3.96
N ILE A 515 22.50 -17.18 3.68
CA ILE A 515 21.41 -16.54 4.43
C ILE A 515 21.13 -17.26 5.77
N HIS A 516 21.59 -18.51 5.94
CA HIS A 516 21.36 -19.33 7.14
C HIS A 516 22.61 -19.52 8.02
N SER A 517 23.68 -18.77 7.76
CA SER A 517 24.90 -18.67 8.57
C SER A 517 25.10 -17.24 9.02
#